data_AF-A0A4U0Y144-F1
#
_entry.id   AF-A0A4U0Y144-F1
#
_cell.length_a   1.000
_cell.length_b   1.000
_cell.length_c   1.000
_cell.angle_alpha   90.00
_cell.angle_beta   90.00
_cell.angle_gamma   90.00
#
_symmetry.space_group_name_H-M   'P 1'
#
loop_
_entity.id
_entity.type
_entity.pdbx_description
1 polymer ?
#
loop_
_entity_poly.entity_id
_entity_poly.type
_entity_poly.pdbx_seq_one_letter_code
_entity_poly.pdbx_strand_id
1 'polypeptide(L)'
;MEAQSTLYQRPLTFASQAKLFAWIDRSRSWNLKRVKTLTLRLTDVDLSPLLDPEQRHTRTSVWGLYQQELERLDHAMEVLPGIELLTISPPGPSHSHLLRGVYLSFLGLIQVRCQKLQLLVLEDDEAVADRVPTLRSIGSIGYIWPARRTDITPSAKSSSPAGGDERADAKLASGPTKSVHTAETQPRKRTGYSKPTEARIERVADSKAKVRVSKRVGRPRRVIGCRGRE
;
A
#
# COMPACT_ATOMS: atom_id res chain seq x y z
N MET A 1 -9.53 -34.97 -7.45
CA MET A 1 -9.67 -33.57 -6.96
C MET A 1 -8.54 -33.13 -6.01
N GLU A 2 -7.44 -33.88 -5.86
CA GLU A 2 -6.51 -33.69 -4.74
C GLU A 2 -5.41 -32.63 -4.97
N ALA A 3 -5.07 -32.34 -6.23
CA ALA A 3 -3.97 -31.43 -6.58
C ALA A 3 -4.20 -29.97 -6.17
N GLN A 4 -5.45 -29.51 -6.06
CA GLN A 4 -5.75 -28.13 -5.66
C GLN A 4 -5.44 -27.88 -4.17
N SER A 5 -5.42 -28.94 -3.37
CA SER A 5 -5.30 -28.85 -1.91
C SER A 5 -3.88 -28.50 -1.44
N THR A 6 -2.87 -28.94 -2.18
CA THR A 6 -1.45 -28.76 -1.87
C THR A 6 -0.91 -27.42 -2.37
N LEU A 7 -1.54 -26.80 -3.38
CA LEU A 7 -1.09 -25.51 -3.93
C LEU A 7 -1.23 -24.36 -2.93
N TYR A 8 -2.30 -24.33 -2.12
CA TYR A 8 -2.52 -23.28 -1.12
C TYR A 8 -1.78 -23.49 0.19
N GLN A 9 -1.09 -24.62 0.35
CA GLN A 9 -0.15 -24.85 1.45
C GLN A 9 1.26 -24.32 1.12
N ARG A 10 1.52 -23.95 -0.14
CA ARG A 10 2.79 -23.35 -0.53
C ARG A 10 2.86 -21.90 -0.05
N PRO A 11 4.06 -21.41 0.31
CA PRO A 11 4.28 -19.99 0.52
C PRO A 11 3.82 -19.18 -0.70
N LEU A 12 2.92 -18.22 -0.50
CA LEU A 12 2.47 -17.32 -1.55
C LEU A 12 3.30 -16.03 -1.49
N THR A 13 3.83 -15.61 -2.63
CA THR A 13 4.63 -14.38 -2.72
C THR A 13 3.99 -13.43 -3.71
N PHE A 14 3.67 -12.22 -3.25
CA PHE A 14 3.12 -11.15 -4.07
C PHE A 14 4.08 -9.97 -4.13
N ALA A 15 4.39 -9.56 -5.36
CA ALA A 15 5.30 -8.44 -5.62
C ALA A 15 4.67 -7.06 -5.40
N SER A 16 3.34 -6.98 -5.21
CA SER A 16 2.58 -5.75 -4.97
C SER A 16 1.20 -6.04 -4.36
N GLN A 17 0.58 -5.04 -3.73
CA GLN A 17 -0.80 -5.12 -3.24
C GLN A 17 -1.79 -5.45 -4.36
N ALA A 18 -1.64 -4.82 -5.53
CA ALA A 18 -2.51 -5.05 -6.68
C ALA A 18 -2.56 -6.53 -7.11
N LYS A 19 -1.42 -7.24 -7.06
CA LYS A 19 -1.36 -8.67 -7.37
C LYS A 19 -2.06 -9.52 -6.31
N LEU A 20 -1.93 -9.16 -5.04
CA LEU A 20 -2.66 -9.81 -3.94
C LEU A 20 -4.17 -9.68 -4.16
N PHE A 21 -4.65 -8.46 -4.41
CA PHE A 21 -6.08 -8.20 -4.59
C PHE A 21 -6.63 -8.95 -5.81
N ALA A 22 -5.97 -8.86 -6.96
CA ALA A 22 -6.39 -9.58 -8.16
C ALA A 22 -6.41 -11.11 -7.97
N TRP A 23 -5.53 -11.64 -7.12
CA TRP A 23 -5.54 -13.07 -6.79
C TRP A 23 -6.68 -13.42 -5.83
N ILE A 24 -6.98 -12.58 -4.84
CA ILE A 24 -8.14 -12.75 -3.94
C ILE A 24 -9.43 -12.76 -4.75
N ASP A 25 -9.62 -11.79 -5.64
CA ASP A 25 -10.83 -11.65 -6.46
C ASP A 25 -11.11 -12.88 -7.35
N ARG A 26 -10.05 -13.55 -7.82
CA ARG A 26 -10.14 -14.76 -8.65
C ARG A 26 -10.26 -16.05 -7.82
N SER A 27 -9.95 -16.00 -6.53
CA SER A 27 -9.87 -17.17 -5.67
C SER A 27 -11.20 -17.46 -4.99
N ARG A 28 -11.50 -18.75 -4.81
CA ARG A 28 -12.67 -19.16 -4.03
C ARG A 28 -12.39 -18.98 -2.54
N SER A 29 -13.39 -18.55 -1.77
CA SER A 29 -13.27 -18.27 -0.33
C SER A 29 -12.71 -19.42 0.50
N TRP A 30 -13.00 -20.68 0.15
CA TRP A 30 -12.45 -21.85 0.85
C TRP A 30 -10.95 -22.07 0.61
N ASN A 31 -10.41 -21.60 -0.52
CA ASN A 31 -8.97 -21.64 -0.78
C ASN A 31 -8.23 -20.60 0.04
N LEU A 32 -8.79 -19.39 0.16
CA LEU A 32 -8.22 -18.29 0.93
C LEU A 32 -7.99 -18.67 2.39
N LYS A 33 -8.94 -19.40 3.00
CA LYS A 33 -8.84 -19.90 4.39
C LYS A 33 -7.70 -20.88 4.63
N ARG A 34 -7.12 -21.47 3.58
CA ARG A 34 -6.06 -22.48 3.68
C ARG A 34 -4.65 -21.91 3.58
N VAL A 35 -4.53 -20.63 3.21
CA VAL A 35 -3.24 -19.96 3.12
C VAL A 35 -2.67 -19.78 4.51
N LYS A 36 -1.50 -20.39 4.73
CA LYS A 36 -0.75 -20.31 6.00
C LYS A 36 0.42 -19.35 5.93
N THR A 37 1.04 -19.23 4.76
CA THR A 37 2.29 -18.49 4.57
C THR A 37 2.14 -17.50 3.43
N LEU A 38 2.37 -16.23 3.72
CA LEU A 38 2.22 -15.12 2.79
C LEU A 38 3.43 -14.17 2.87
N THR A 39 4.01 -13.85 1.73
CA THR A 39 4.99 -12.78 1.57
C THR A 39 4.38 -11.68 0.71
N LEU A 40 4.27 -10.48 1.24
CA LEU A 40 3.71 -9.32 0.56
C LEU A 40 4.75 -8.21 0.48
N ARG A 41 5.10 -7.82 -0.74
CA ARG A 41 5.88 -6.62 -0.99
C ARG A 41 4.95 -5.45 -1.23
N LEU A 42 5.05 -4.42 -0.38
CA LEU A 42 4.27 -3.22 -0.53
C LEU A 42 4.91 -2.32 -1.60
N THR A 43 4.09 -1.81 -2.49
CA THR A 43 4.45 -0.81 -3.50
C THR A 43 3.71 0.48 -3.23
N ASP A 44 4.15 1.55 -3.88
CA ASP A 44 3.41 2.81 -3.83
C ASP A 44 2.04 2.69 -4.51
N VAL A 45 1.12 3.58 -4.16
CA VAL A 45 -0.24 3.61 -4.70
C VAL A 45 -0.22 4.19 -6.11
N ASP A 46 -1.03 3.61 -7.00
CA ASP A 46 -1.20 4.16 -8.33
C ASP A 46 -1.95 5.50 -8.27
N LEU A 47 -1.26 6.58 -8.67
CA LEU A 47 -1.80 7.93 -8.70
C LEU A 47 -2.40 8.30 -10.07
N SER A 48 -2.34 7.40 -11.05
CA SER A 48 -2.93 7.60 -12.39
C SER A 48 -4.41 8.05 -12.36
N PRO A 49 -5.27 7.59 -11.41
CA PRO A 49 -6.65 8.07 -11.31
C PRO A 49 -6.77 9.59 -11.08
N LEU A 50 -5.77 10.25 -10.51
CA LEU A 50 -5.76 11.70 -10.31
C LEU A 50 -5.53 12.48 -11.61
N LEU A 51 -4.96 11.82 -12.61
CA LEU A 51 -4.64 12.40 -13.90
C LEU A 51 -5.75 12.15 -14.94
N ASP A 52 -6.70 11.27 -14.64
CA ASP A 52 -7.79 10.90 -15.53
C ASP A 52 -8.81 12.03 -15.65
N PRO A 53 -8.97 12.66 -16.84
CA PRO A 53 -9.92 13.74 -17.04
C PRO A 53 -11.38 13.27 -16.89
N GLU A 54 -11.68 12.00 -17.11
CA GLU A 54 -13.04 11.44 -16.98
C GLU A 54 -13.47 11.34 -15.50
N GLN A 55 -12.50 11.20 -14.59
CA GLN A 55 -12.72 11.11 -13.15
C GLN A 55 -12.79 12.46 -12.44
N ARG A 56 -12.76 13.59 -13.17
CA ARG A 56 -12.83 14.94 -12.58
C ARG A 56 -14.07 15.18 -11.72
N HIS A 57 -15.15 14.42 -11.95
CA HIS A 57 -16.38 14.49 -11.16
C HIS A 57 -16.27 13.78 -9.80
N THR A 58 -15.41 12.77 -9.69
CA THR A 58 -15.02 12.14 -8.43
C THR A 58 -13.78 12.87 -7.93
N ARG A 59 -13.94 13.78 -6.96
CA ARG A 59 -12.82 14.48 -6.30
C ARG A 59 -12.00 13.53 -5.43
N THR A 60 -11.37 12.54 -6.05
CA THR A 60 -10.48 11.61 -5.36
C THR A 60 -9.19 12.36 -5.06
N SER A 61 -8.87 12.49 -3.77
CA SER A 61 -7.62 13.10 -3.34
C SER A 61 -6.52 12.05 -3.27
N VAL A 62 -5.25 12.47 -3.30
CA VAL A 62 -4.09 11.59 -3.05
C VAL A 62 -4.31 10.80 -1.76
N TRP A 63 -4.70 11.47 -0.67
CA TRP A 63 -4.99 10.82 0.60
C TRP A 63 -6.13 9.80 0.49
N GLY A 64 -7.18 10.12 -0.27
CA GLY A 64 -8.28 9.19 -0.53
C GLY A 64 -7.83 7.89 -1.19
N LEU A 65 -6.90 7.96 -2.15
CA LEU A 65 -6.33 6.76 -2.78
C LEU A 65 -5.53 5.91 -1.78
N TYR A 66 -4.69 6.54 -0.96
CA TYR A 66 -3.95 5.83 0.09
C TYR A 66 -4.87 5.20 1.14
N GLN A 67 -5.93 5.91 1.53
CA GLN A 67 -6.92 5.39 2.47
C GLN A 67 -7.67 4.20 1.87
N GLN A 68 -8.12 4.31 0.61
CA GLN A 68 -8.78 3.21 -0.10
C GLN A 68 -7.86 1.99 -0.21
N GLU A 69 -6.57 2.20 -0.49
CA GLU A 69 -5.60 1.10 -0.54
C GLU A 69 -5.44 0.43 0.83
N LEU A 70 -5.41 1.20 1.92
CA LEU A 70 -5.37 0.68 3.29
C LEU A 70 -6.62 -0.13 3.63
N GLU A 71 -7.81 0.34 3.25
CA GLU A 71 -9.08 -0.37 3.44
C GLU A 71 -9.10 -1.70 2.66
N ARG A 72 -8.56 -1.71 1.44
CA ARG A 72 -8.41 -2.94 0.64
C ARG A 72 -7.43 -3.92 1.27
N LEU A 73 -6.33 -3.42 1.83
CA LEU A 73 -5.37 -4.24 2.59
C LEU A 73 -6.01 -4.84 3.84
N ASP A 74 -6.79 -4.05 4.59
CA ASP A 74 -7.52 -4.52 5.77
C ASP A 74 -8.49 -5.65 5.39
N HIS A 75 -9.28 -5.43 4.35
CA HIS A 75 -10.20 -6.44 3.82
C HIS A 75 -9.47 -7.69 3.31
N ALA A 76 -8.33 -7.53 2.64
CA ALA A 76 -7.51 -8.65 2.18
C ALA A 76 -7.02 -9.52 3.34
N MET A 77 -6.65 -8.93 4.48
CA MET A 77 -6.26 -9.68 5.68
C MET A 77 -7.47 -10.35 6.34
N GLU A 78 -8.63 -9.71 6.33
CA GLU A 78 -9.88 -10.28 6.85
C GLU A 78 -10.30 -11.56 6.12
N VAL A 79 -10.14 -11.61 4.80
CA VAL A 79 -10.47 -12.81 3.99
C VAL A 79 -9.39 -13.90 4.04
N LEU A 80 -8.25 -13.63 4.67
CA LEU A 80 -7.13 -14.57 4.87
C LEU A 80 -6.93 -14.93 6.36
N PRO A 81 -7.95 -15.51 7.04
CA PRO A 81 -7.90 -15.74 8.49
C PRO A 81 -6.95 -16.87 8.91
N GLY A 82 -6.39 -17.61 7.96
CA GLY A 82 -5.55 -18.79 8.17
C GLY A 82 -4.05 -18.50 8.25
N ILE A 83 -3.62 -17.25 8.09
CA ILE A 83 -2.20 -16.90 8.03
C ILE A 83 -1.53 -17.17 9.38
N GLU A 84 -0.47 -17.97 9.34
CA GLU A 84 0.41 -18.32 10.46
C GLU A 84 1.76 -17.62 10.34
N LEU A 85 2.25 -17.43 9.11
CA LEU A 85 3.49 -16.70 8.80
C LEU A 85 3.21 -15.60 7.78
N LEU A 86 3.51 -14.36 8.15
CA LEU A 86 3.39 -13.19 7.27
C LEU A 86 4.75 -12.51 7.13
N THR A 87 5.25 -12.36 5.92
CA THR A 87 6.42 -11.55 5.60
C THR A 87 5.98 -10.28 4.89
N ILE A 88 6.41 -9.12 5.36
CA ILE A 88 6.09 -7.83 4.75
C ILE A 88 7.37 -7.10 4.40
N SER A 89 7.51 -6.81 3.11
CA SER A 89 8.52 -5.87 2.63
C SER A 89 7.91 -4.47 2.57
N PRO A 90 8.50 -3.46 3.23
CA PRO A 90 8.03 -2.10 3.12
C PRO A 90 8.18 -1.58 1.68
N PRO A 91 7.44 -0.52 1.32
CA PRO A 91 7.74 0.20 0.10
C PRO A 91 9.17 0.80 0.21
N GLY A 92 9.85 0.98 -0.92
CA GLY A 92 11.26 1.39 -0.96
C GLY A 92 11.66 2.59 -0.09
N PRO A 93 12.96 2.74 0.25
CA PRO A 93 13.43 3.74 1.21
C PRO A 93 13.25 5.21 0.76
N SER A 94 12.96 5.44 -0.52
CA SER A 94 12.85 6.78 -1.12
C SER A 94 11.43 7.39 -1.09
N HIS A 95 10.47 6.74 -0.42
CA HIS A 95 9.07 7.18 -0.49
C HIS A 95 8.68 8.20 0.58
N SER A 96 7.50 8.81 0.36
CA SER A 96 6.95 9.89 1.17
C SER A 96 6.63 9.48 2.62
N HIS A 97 6.64 10.45 3.54
CA HIS A 97 6.14 10.27 4.90
C HIS A 97 4.70 9.77 4.95
N LEU A 98 3.90 10.10 3.92
CA LEU A 98 2.53 9.65 3.78
C LEU A 98 2.46 8.13 3.63
N LEU A 99 3.22 7.58 2.69
CA LEU A 99 3.29 6.14 2.47
C LEU A 99 3.86 5.41 3.69
N ARG A 100 4.84 6.02 4.39
CA ARG A 100 5.32 5.48 5.67
C ARG A 100 4.19 5.42 6.71
N GLY A 101 3.35 6.45 6.81
CA GLY A 101 2.20 6.46 7.70
C GLY A 101 1.19 5.36 7.37
N VAL A 102 0.90 5.15 6.09
CA VAL A 102 0.00 4.08 5.62
C VAL A 102 0.57 2.70 5.94
N TYR A 103 1.86 2.49 5.70
CA TYR A 103 2.56 1.26 6.06
C TYR A 103 2.44 0.94 7.56
N LEU A 104 2.76 1.90 8.43
CA LEU A 104 2.66 1.71 9.88
C LEU A 104 1.22 1.47 10.33
N SER A 105 0.26 2.13 9.70
CA SER A 105 -1.17 1.90 9.96
C SER A 105 -1.58 0.48 9.58
N PHE A 106 -1.15 0.00 8.41
CA PHE A 106 -1.39 -1.37 7.96
C PHE A 106 -0.79 -2.39 8.94
N LEU A 107 0.46 -2.18 9.38
CA LEU A 107 1.06 -3.05 10.41
C LEU A 107 0.21 -3.11 11.68
N GLY A 108 -0.37 -1.98 12.08
CA GLY A 108 -1.26 -1.91 13.23
C GLY A 108 -2.51 -2.80 13.11
N LEU A 109 -2.99 -3.03 11.89
CA LEU A 109 -4.19 -3.84 11.60
C LEU A 109 -3.92 -5.35 11.64
N ILE A 110 -2.68 -5.77 11.37
CA ILE A 110 -2.31 -7.19 11.25
C ILE A 110 -2.69 -7.98 12.49
N GLN A 111 -2.43 -7.44 13.69
CA GLN A 111 -2.77 -8.12 14.93
C GLN A 111 -4.28 -8.39 15.04
N VAL A 112 -5.10 -7.44 14.62
CA VAL A 112 -6.57 -7.52 14.75
C VAL A 112 -7.12 -8.56 13.78
N ARG A 113 -6.59 -8.61 12.55
CA ARG A 113 -7.10 -9.46 11.47
C ARG A 113 -6.50 -10.87 11.47
N CYS A 114 -5.22 -11.00 11.76
CA CYS A 114 -4.48 -12.26 11.69
C CYS A 114 -4.31 -12.89 13.08
N GLN A 115 -5.40 -13.33 13.69
CA GLN A 115 -5.40 -13.89 15.06
C GLN A 115 -4.60 -15.19 15.20
N LYS A 116 -4.32 -15.88 14.10
CA LYS A 116 -3.52 -17.12 14.05
C LYS A 116 -2.05 -16.88 13.72
N LEU A 117 -1.64 -15.61 13.59
CA LEU A 117 -0.28 -15.26 13.22
C LEU A 117 0.69 -15.66 14.33
N GLN A 118 1.62 -16.54 13.99
CA GLN A 118 2.67 -17.01 14.88
C GLN A 118 3.97 -16.24 14.65
N LEU A 119 4.25 -15.91 13.40
CA LEU A 119 5.47 -15.23 13.00
C LEU A 119 5.16 -14.10 12.01
N LEU A 120 5.54 -12.88 12.39
CA LEU A 120 5.61 -11.73 11.50
C LEU A 120 7.07 -11.46 11.15
N VAL A 121 7.42 -11.44 9.86
CA VAL A 121 8.75 -11.05 9.40
C VAL A 121 8.65 -9.70 8.70
N LEU A 122 9.41 -8.72 9.18
CA LEU A 122 9.47 -7.38 8.59
C LEU A 122 10.82 -7.18 7.91
N GLU A 123 10.82 -6.82 6.62
CA GLU A 123 12.04 -6.40 5.93
C GLU A 123 12.32 -4.89 6.17
N ASP A 124 12.34 -4.49 7.44
CA ASP A 124 12.49 -3.10 7.89
C ASP A 124 13.36 -3.05 9.15
N ASP A 125 13.60 -1.85 9.66
CA ASP A 125 14.30 -1.60 10.91
C ASP A 125 13.49 -2.09 12.13
N GLU A 126 14.18 -2.59 13.15
CA GLU A 126 13.59 -2.96 14.45
C GLU A 126 12.86 -1.77 15.11
N ALA A 127 13.29 -0.53 14.83
CA ALA A 127 12.64 0.69 15.28
C ALA A 127 11.16 0.81 14.86
N VAL A 128 10.68 0.00 13.91
CA VAL A 128 9.25 -0.08 13.54
C VAL A 128 8.39 -0.58 14.70
N ALA A 129 8.88 -1.52 15.52
CA ALA A 129 8.10 -2.04 16.64
C ALA A 129 7.84 -1.00 17.74
N ASP A 130 8.69 0.01 17.87
CA ASP A 130 8.45 1.14 18.78
C ASP A 130 7.36 2.09 18.27
N ARG A 131 7.20 2.16 16.95
CA ARG A 131 6.16 3.00 16.32
C ARG A 131 4.81 2.32 16.25
N VAL A 132 4.77 1.00 16.24
CA VAL A 132 3.54 0.19 16.14
C VAL A 132 3.45 -0.73 17.34
N PRO A 133 3.00 -0.22 18.51
CA PRO A 133 3.03 -0.99 19.77
C PRO A 133 2.11 -2.21 19.76
N THR A 134 1.11 -2.25 18.87
CA THR A 134 0.23 -3.41 18.67
C THR A 134 0.99 -4.65 18.23
N LEU A 135 2.12 -4.50 17.53
CA LEU A 135 2.94 -5.63 17.10
C LEU A 135 3.51 -6.44 18.27
N ARG A 136 3.72 -5.83 19.44
CA ARG A 136 4.30 -6.48 20.64
C ARG A 136 3.49 -7.67 21.16
N SER A 137 2.24 -7.77 20.74
CA SER A 137 1.33 -8.87 21.09
C SER A 137 1.46 -10.10 20.18
N ILE A 138 2.14 -9.96 19.04
CA ILE A 138 2.36 -11.05 18.08
C ILE A 138 3.43 -11.97 18.68
N GLY A 139 3.22 -13.29 18.59
CA GLY A 139 4.03 -14.27 19.31
C GLY A 139 5.52 -14.20 18.99
N SER A 140 5.88 -13.97 17.73
CA SER A 140 7.27 -13.77 17.31
C SER A 140 7.35 -12.76 16.17
N ILE A 141 8.31 -11.86 16.25
CA ILE A 141 8.64 -10.90 15.19
C ILE A 141 10.09 -11.11 14.78
N GLY A 142 10.31 -11.37 13.49
CA GLY A 142 11.63 -11.39 12.87
C GLY A 142 11.86 -10.12 12.06
N TYR A 143 13.11 -9.65 12.03
CA TYR A 143 13.54 -8.54 11.19
C TYR A 143 14.58 -9.02 10.20
N ILE A 144 14.39 -8.68 8.93
CA ILE A 144 15.37 -8.92 7.88
C ILE A 144 15.86 -7.56 7.43
N TRP A 145 17.12 -7.25 7.72
CA TRP A 145 17.72 -6.05 7.19
C TRP A 145 17.87 -6.21 5.67
N PRO A 146 17.27 -5.35 4.84
CA PRO A 146 17.52 -5.40 3.41
C PRO A 146 19.01 -5.12 3.21
N ALA A 147 19.75 -6.13 2.73
CA ALA A 147 21.14 -5.96 2.32
C ALA A 147 21.19 -4.69 1.46
N ARG A 148 21.94 -3.68 1.92
CA ARG A 148 21.99 -2.38 1.26
C ARG A 148 22.23 -2.67 -0.22
N ARG A 149 21.27 -2.35 -1.09
CA ARG A 149 21.56 -2.22 -2.52
C ARG A 149 22.60 -1.11 -2.57
N THR A 150 23.87 -1.49 -2.57
CA THR A 150 24.91 -0.64 -3.09
C THR A 150 24.49 -0.43 -4.52
N ASP A 151 23.86 0.70 -4.79
CA ASP A 151 23.77 1.24 -6.13
C ASP A 151 25.22 1.32 -6.60
N ILE A 152 25.63 0.33 -7.37
CA ILE A 152 26.87 0.37 -8.12
C ILE A 152 26.59 1.43 -9.16
N THR A 153 26.85 2.68 -8.80
CA THR A 153 27.03 3.76 -9.78
C THR A 153 28.10 3.24 -10.73
N PRO A 154 27.81 3.00 -12.02
CA PRO A 154 28.89 2.78 -12.96
C PRO A 154 29.65 4.10 -13.03
N SER A 155 30.75 4.17 -12.27
CA SER A 155 31.74 5.22 -12.39
C SER A 155 32.23 5.17 -13.83
N ALA A 156 31.73 6.09 -14.64
CA ALA A 156 32.17 6.30 -16.00
C ALA A 156 33.66 6.65 -15.93
N LYS A 157 34.51 5.64 -16.15
CA LYS A 157 35.92 5.86 -16.51
C LYS A 157 35.91 6.59 -17.84
N SER A 158 36.00 7.90 -17.74
CA SER A 158 36.55 8.78 -18.76
C SER A 158 37.92 8.23 -19.18
N SER A 159 37.94 7.53 -20.31
CA SER A 159 39.16 7.29 -21.08
C SER A 159 39.08 8.11 -22.36
N SER A 160 39.72 9.27 -22.34
CA SER A 160 40.23 9.91 -23.55
C SER A 160 41.28 9.00 -24.20
N PRO A 161 41.34 9.00 -25.53
CA PRO A 161 42.64 9.05 -26.19
C PRO A 161 42.72 10.24 -27.15
N ALA A 162 43.84 10.94 -27.06
CA ALA A 162 44.28 11.95 -28.00
C ALA A 162 44.96 11.29 -29.20
N GLY A 163 44.77 11.88 -30.39
CA GLY A 163 45.77 11.90 -31.45
C GLY A 163 45.37 11.29 -32.79
N GLY A 164 45.38 12.12 -33.84
CA GLY A 164 45.76 11.70 -35.20
C GLY A 164 44.86 12.22 -36.33
N ASP A 165 45.36 13.23 -37.05
CA ASP A 165 44.93 13.75 -38.37
C ASP A 165 44.68 12.63 -39.42
N GLU A 166 43.95 12.78 -40.54
CA GLU A 166 44.13 13.76 -41.62
C GLU A 166 43.04 13.54 -42.73
N ARG A 167 42.61 14.63 -43.38
CA ARG A 167 42.13 14.81 -44.78
C ARG A 167 40.78 14.25 -45.33
N ALA A 168 39.95 15.24 -45.68
CA ALA A 168 39.33 15.56 -46.98
C ALA A 168 38.37 14.56 -47.65
N ASP A 169 37.12 14.99 -47.86
CA ASP A 169 36.66 15.47 -49.18
C ASP A 169 35.28 16.13 -49.14
N ALA A 170 35.10 17.10 -50.03
CA ALA A 170 33.90 17.93 -50.16
C ALA A 170 32.84 17.29 -51.07
N LYS A 171 31.53 17.47 -50.77
CA LYS A 171 30.54 17.87 -51.79
C LYS A 171 29.14 18.17 -51.23
N LEU A 172 28.69 19.38 -51.59
CA LEU A 172 27.34 19.80 -52.02
C LEU A 172 26.14 18.88 -51.71
N ALA A 173 25.12 19.44 -51.06
CA ALA A 173 23.95 19.97 -51.78
C ALA A 173 22.99 20.69 -50.82
N SER A 174 22.75 21.95 -51.16
CA SER A 174 21.64 22.79 -50.74
C SER A 174 20.33 22.36 -51.40
N GLY A 175 19.20 22.53 -50.71
CA GLY A 175 17.87 22.46 -51.31
C GLY A 175 16.74 22.49 -50.28
N PRO A 176 15.59 23.12 -50.58
CA PRO A 176 15.02 24.12 -49.70
C PRO A 176 13.76 23.69 -48.93
N THR A 177 13.57 24.36 -47.80
CA THR A 177 12.31 24.46 -47.06
C THR A 177 11.26 25.22 -47.87
N LYS A 178 10.09 24.60 -48.07
CA LYS A 178 8.87 25.30 -48.50
C LYS A 178 7.85 25.31 -47.36
N SER A 179 7.34 26.52 -47.20
CA SER A 179 6.32 27.01 -46.30
C SER A 179 4.90 26.67 -46.78
N VAL A 180 3.94 27.06 -45.92
CA VAL A 180 2.53 27.35 -46.20
C VAL A 180 1.55 26.20 -45.94
N HIS A 181 0.82 26.31 -44.82
CA HIS A 181 -0.63 26.49 -44.91
C HIS A 181 -1.16 27.35 -43.76
N THR A 182 -1.66 28.52 -44.16
CA THR A 182 -2.51 29.45 -43.43
C THR A 182 -3.96 29.07 -43.70
N ALA A 183 -4.80 29.07 -42.66
CA ALA A 183 -6.27 29.18 -42.61
C ALA A 183 -6.71 28.48 -41.30
N GLU A 184 -7.66 28.94 -40.47
CA GLU A 184 -8.78 29.82 -40.71
C GLU A 184 -9.44 30.16 -39.35
N THR A 185 -10.09 31.33 -39.31
CA THR A 185 -11.39 31.60 -38.68
C THR A 185 -11.51 31.82 -37.16
N GLN A 186 -11.77 33.10 -36.85
CA GLN A 186 -12.37 33.75 -35.67
C GLN A 186 -13.74 33.10 -35.24
N PRO A 187 -14.59 33.61 -34.28
CA PRO A 187 -14.54 34.84 -33.46
C PRO A 187 -15.08 34.75 -32.00
N ARG A 188 -15.01 35.91 -31.31
CA ARG A 188 -16.01 36.51 -30.38
C ARG A 188 -16.12 36.04 -28.91
N LYS A 189 -15.65 36.96 -28.04
CA LYS A 189 -16.39 37.72 -27.01
C LYS A 189 -17.53 37.02 -26.24
N ARG A 190 -17.39 36.97 -24.90
CA ARG A 190 -18.38 37.39 -23.87
C ARG A 190 -17.74 37.26 -22.47
N THR A 191 -17.39 38.36 -21.80
CA THR A 191 -18.19 39.05 -20.74
C THR A 191 -18.90 38.11 -19.77
N GLY A 192 -18.50 38.16 -18.49
CA GLY A 192 -19.20 37.50 -17.39
C GLY A 192 -18.49 37.73 -16.05
N TYR A 193 -18.51 38.97 -15.56
CA TYR A 193 -18.23 39.28 -14.17
C TYR A 193 -19.38 38.75 -13.32
N SER A 194 -19.10 37.85 -12.37
CA SER A 194 -20.04 37.48 -11.31
C SER A 194 -19.27 37.17 -10.03
N LYS A 195 -19.21 38.16 -9.13
CA LYS A 195 -19.36 37.98 -7.67
C LYS A 195 -20.83 37.53 -7.41
N PRO A 196 -21.27 37.06 -6.22
CA PRO A 196 -20.69 37.09 -4.86
C PRO A 196 -20.73 35.66 -4.22
N THR A 197 -20.40 35.35 -2.96
CA THR A 197 -21.07 35.76 -1.72
C THR A 197 -20.35 35.11 -0.53
N GLU A 198 -20.15 35.88 0.53
CA GLU A 198 -19.81 35.44 1.88
C GLU A 198 -20.93 34.60 2.54
N ALA A 199 -20.60 34.06 3.72
CA ALA A 199 -21.37 33.23 4.65
C ALA A 199 -21.12 31.72 4.43
N ARG A 200 -20.89 30.90 5.45
CA ARG A 200 -21.33 30.96 6.85
C ARG A 200 -20.47 29.96 7.63
N ILE A 201 -19.85 30.41 8.73
CA ILE A 201 -19.18 29.56 9.71
C ILE A 201 -20.27 28.93 10.56
N GLU A 202 -20.55 27.64 10.36
CA GLU A 202 -21.31 26.84 11.33
C GLU A 202 -20.34 26.01 12.18
N ARG A 203 -20.21 26.46 13.43
CA ARG A 203 -19.69 25.67 14.54
C ARG A 203 -20.70 24.55 14.81
N VAL A 204 -20.27 23.30 14.73
CA VAL A 204 -21.04 22.16 15.25
C VAL A 204 -20.29 21.57 16.44
N ALA A 205 -21.09 21.39 17.49
CA ALA A 205 -20.72 21.16 18.86
C ALA A 205 -20.06 19.79 19.14
N ASP A 206 -19.14 19.85 20.09
CA ASP A 206 -18.71 18.78 20.98
C ASP A 206 -19.89 17.89 21.43
N SER A 207 -19.88 16.63 20.99
CA SER A 207 -20.73 15.59 21.54
C SER A 207 -19.88 14.66 22.40
N LYS A 208 -19.75 15.02 23.68
CA LYS A 208 -19.16 14.15 24.72
C LYS A 208 -20.07 12.95 24.96
N ALA A 209 -19.74 11.81 24.36
CA ALA A 209 -20.38 10.54 24.65
C ALA A 209 -19.88 9.98 26.00
N LYS A 210 -20.78 9.99 26.99
CA LYS A 210 -20.58 9.48 28.35
C LYS A 210 -20.76 7.96 28.33
N VAL A 211 -19.66 7.20 28.22
CA VAL A 211 -19.68 5.73 28.29
C VAL A 211 -19.93 5.29 29.74
N ARG A 212 -21.09 4.69 29.98
CA ARG A 212 -21.46 4.02 31.24
C ARG A 212 -20.77 2.66 31.32
N VAL A 213 -19.82 2.52 32.25
CA VAL A 213 -19.21 1.25 32.64
C VAL A 213 -20.22 0.44 33.47
N SER A 214 -20.76 -0.64 32.90
CA SER A 214 -21.57 -1.61 33.64
C SER A 214 -20.67 -2.68 34.25
N LYS A 215 -20.45 -2.56 35.57
CA LYS A 215 -19.68 -3.50 36.40
C LYS A 215 -20.50 -4.78 36.58
N ARG A 216 -20.16 -5.86 35.87
CA ARG A 216 -20.77 -7.18 36.12
C ARG A 216 -20.20 -7.77 37.41
N VAL A 217 -21.05 -7.84 38.43
CA VAL A 217 -20.78 -8.52 39.70
C VAL A 217 -20.82 -10.03 39.44
N GLY A 218 -19.70 -10.71 39.69
CA GLY A 218 -19.59 -12.16 39.61
C GLY A 218 -20.43 -12.86 40.68
N ARG A 219 -21.16 -13.89 40.30
CA ARG A 219 -21.81 -14.83 41.23
C ARG A 219 -20.82 -15.92 41.62
N PRO A 220 -20.68 -16.27 42.92
CA PRO A 220 -19.87 -17.39 43.35
C PRO A 220 -20.53 -18.73 43.00
N ARG A 221 -19.77 -19.63 42.37
CA ARG A 221 -20.15 -21.04 42.16
C ARG A 221 -20.10 -21.78 43.50
N ARG A 222 -21.23 -22.34 43.93
CA ARG A 222 -21.30 -23.31 45.03
C ARG A 222 -20.60 -24.60 44.62
N VAL A 223 -19.68 -25.04 45.46
CA VAL A 223 -19.08 -26.39 45.43
C VAL A 223 -20.09 -27.33 46.10
N ILE A 224 -20.58 -28.33 45.36
CA ILE A 224 -21.34 -29.45 45.90
C ILE A 224 -20.38 -30.63 45.98
N GLY A 225 -20.02 -31.00 47.20
CA GLY A 225 -19.34 -32.26 47.50
C GLY A 225 -20.35 -33.38 47.73
N CYS A 226 -20.16 -34.50 47.04
CA CYS A 226 -20.71 -35.81 47.39
C CYS A 226 -19.47 -36.71 47.56
N ARG A 227 -18.95 -36.91 48.77
CA ARG A 227 -19.36 -37.89 49.78
C ARG A 227 -19.54 -39.29 49.19
N GLY A 228 -18.52 -40.11 49.38
CA GLY A 228 -18.51 -41.53 49.05
C GLY A 228 -19.48 -42.33 49.92
N ARG A 229 -19.77 -43.54 49.44
CA ARG A 229 -20.16 -44.67 50.26
C ARG A 229 -19.38 -45.89 49.80
N GLU A 230 -18.96 -46.61 50.82
CA GLU A 230 -18.39 -47.96 50.88
C GLU A 230 -19.29 -48.99 50.19
#